data_AF-R9LMX8-F1
#
_entry.id   AF-R9LMX8-F1
#
_cell.length_a   1.000
_cell.length_b   1.000
_cell.length_c   1.000
_cell.angle_alpha   90.00
_cell.angle_beta   90.00
_cell.angle_gamma   90.00
#
_symmetry.space_group_name_H-M   'P 1'
#
loop_
_entity.id
_entity.type
_entity.pdbx_description
1 polymer ?
#
loop_
_entity_poly.entity_id
_entity_poly.type
_entity_poly.pdbx_seq_one_letter_code
_entity_poly.pdbx_strand_id
1 'polypeptide(L)'
;MLTKLFAIAYMSGSLLTSTPSITTAPKADPNFEKAHFRFERYFFEDTHETAYITQDTKGKDIPEKTGMDQIELNQFDKVDLTGTNQYDYWKISVNGKEYYVDQESLTTDQDMIDRLKQKKEEQEKKEEASSWNGPILSASAGVNQGPSGKETYYNLPMEGVVSIMRSMGNNDPYWIREDGAKMLGDYVMVAAHLNIRPRGTIVETSLGKGIVCDTGGFASGNPTQLDIATTW
;
A
#
# COMPACT_ATOMS: atom_id res chain seq x y z
N MET A 1 -27.24 87.24 -62.21
CA MET A 1 -26.98 87.66 -60.81
C MET A 1 -26.91 86.42 -59.94
N LEU A 2 -26.00 86.41 -58.96
CA LEU A 2 -25.81 85.39 -57.90
C LEU A 2 -25.32 84.01 -58.38
N THR A 3 -24.38 83.30 -57.74
CA THR A 3 -23.30 83.57 -56.77
C THR A 3 -22.49 82.26 -56.70
N LYS A 4 -21.18 82.36 -56.40
CA LYS A 4 -20.34 81.36 -55.68
C LYS A 4 -19.90 80.10 -56.46
N LEU A 5 -18.61 80.04 -56.84
CA LEU A 5 -17.42 79.48 -56.11
C LEU A 5 -17.27 77.96 -56.33
N PHE A 6 -16.31 77.52 -57.16
CA PHE A 6 -14.93 77.05 -56.83
C PHE A 6 -14.92 75.85 -55.86
N ALA A 7 -14.20 74.75 -56.04
CA ALA A 7 -13.32 74.25 -57.10
C ALA A 7 -13.03 72.75 -56.87
N ILE A 8 -12.46 72.17 -57.93
CA ILE A 8 -12.04 70.79 -58.24
C ILE A 8 -11.34 70.02 -57.11
N ALA A 9 -11.77 68.76 -56.95
CA ALA A 9 -11.15 67.74 -56.12
C ALA A 9 -10.00 67.02 -56.85
N TYR A 10 -8.90 66.76 -56.15
CA TYR A 10 -7.94 65.70 -56.49
C TYR A 10 -7.88 64.70 -55.33
N MET A 11 -8.20 63.44 -55.64
CA MET A 11 -8.01 62.29 -54.77
C MET A 11 -6.55 61.84 -54.83
N SER A 12 -5.88 61.76 -53.67
CA SER A 12 -4.67 60.97 -53.49
C SER A 12 -4.84 60.13 -52.22
N GLY A 13 -4.84 58.81 -52.38
CA GLY A 13 -5.08 57.85 -51.29
C GLY A 13 -3.98 57.83 -50.24
N SER A 14 -4.39 57.73 -48.97
CA SER A 14 -3.52 57.58 -47.80
C SER A 14 -2.91 56.17 -47.71
N LEU A 15 -1.60 56.10 -47.50
CA LEU A 15 -0.91 54.92 -46.99
C LEU A 15 -1.01 54.91 -45.45
N LEU A 16 -1.56 53.81 -44.91
CA LEU A 16 -1.53 53.49 -43.48
C LEU A 16 -0.14 52.97 -43.10
N THR A 17 0.53 53.63 -42.17
CA THR A 17 1.74 53.09 -41.51
C THR A 17 1.34 52.49 -40.16
N SER A 18 1.35 51.16 -40.05
CA SER A 18 1.22 50.47 -38.75
C SER A 18 2.61 50.32 -38.11
N THR A 19 2.79 50.84 -36.90
CA THR A 19 3.95 50.57 -36.04
C THR A 19 3.94 49.11 -35.56
N PRO A 20 5.06 48.38 -35.55
CA PRO A 20 5.12 47.07 -34.91
C PRO A 20 5.20 47.25 -33.39
N SER A 21 4.28 46.62 -32.66
CA SER A 21 4.37 46.46 -31.21
C SER A 21 5.46 45.43 -30.90
N ILE A 22 6.51 45.85 -30.19
CA ILE A 22 7.48 44.94 -29.59
C ILE A 22 6.83 44.31 -28.36
N THR A 23 6.39 43.06 -28.50
CA THR A 23 6.04 42.21 -27.36
C THR A 23 7.34 41.76 -26.70
N THR A 24 7.68 42.34 -25.54
CA THR A 24 8.71 41.78 -24.67
C THR A 24 8.25 40.41 -24.18
N ALA A 25 8.97 39.35 -24.60
CA ALA A 25 8.79 38.02 -24.05
C ALA A 25 8.95 38.05 -22.51
N PRO A 26 8.15 37.29 -21.75
CA PRO A 26 8.31 37.21 -20.31
C PRO A 26 9.71 36.65 -20.02
N LYS A 27 10.47 37.37 -19.20
CA LYS A 27 11.76 36.90 -18.68
C LYS A 27 11.48 35.63 -17.88
N ALA A 28 11.89 34.49 -18.43
CA ALA A 28 11.96 33.27 -17.66
C ALA A 28 12.98 33.51 -16.55
N ASP A 29 12.54 33.70 -15.31
CA ASP A 29 13.40 33.50 -14.14
C ASP A 29 13.51 31.98 -13.98
N PRO A 30 14.65 31.36 -14.34
CA PRO A 30 14.88 29.97 -13.99
C PRO A 30 14.79 29.93 -12.47
N ASN A 31 13.97 29.03 -11.93
CA ASN A 31 13.89 28.83 -10.50
C ASN A 31 15.19 28.12 -10.05
N PHE A 32 16.28 28.89 -9.99
CA PHE A 32 17.65 28.41 -9.76
C PHE A 32 17.76 27.64 -8.45
N GLU A 33 16.95 28.01 -7.45
CA GLU A 33 16.87 27.33 -6.16
C GLU A 33 16.35 25.89 -6.32
N LYS A 34 15.25 25.69 -7.05
CA LYS A 34 14.72 24.33 -7.35
C LYS A 34 15.67 23.50 -8.21
N ALA A 35 16.37 24.14 -9.15
CA ALA A 35 17.37 23.45 -9.96
C ALA A 35 18.55 22.98 -9.09
N HIS A 36 19.03 23.80 -8.15
CA HIS A 36 20.12 23.46 -7.23
C HIS A 36 19.78 22.24 -6.37
N PHE A 37 18.62 22.23 -5.71
CA PHE A 37 18.15 21.08 -4.93
C PHE A 37 17.97 19.80 -5.76
N ARG A 38 17.64 19.93 -7.06
CA ARG A 38 17.52 18.77 -7.94
C ARG A 38 18.86 18.11 -8.20
N PHE A 39 19.95 18.89 -8.31
CA PHE A 39 21.28 18.32 -8.53
C PHE A 39 21.87 17.71 -7.27
N GLU A 40 21.60 18.28 -6.09
CA GLU A 40 22.09 17.75 -4.81
C GLU A 40 21.72 16.27 -4.57
N ARG A 41 20.53 15.84 -5.02
CA ARG A 41 20.06 14.45 -4.92
C ARG A 41 20.87 13.44 -5.75
N TYR A 42 21.69 13.92 -6.67
CA TYR A 42 22.57 13.08 -7.51
C TYR A 42 24.01 13.05 -7.00
N PHE A 43 24.33 13.77 -5.92
CA PHE A 43 25.62 13.67 -5.26
C PHE A 43 25.53 12.65 -4.14
N PHE A 44 26.39 11.64 -4.22
CA PHE A 44 26.48 10.58 -3.23
C PHE A 44 27.88 10.63 -2.62
N GLU A 45 27.94 10.45 -1.30
CA GLU A 45 29.17 10.15 -0.61
C GLU A 45 29.50 8.68 -0.84
N ASP A 46 30.68 8.41 -1.40
CA ASP A 46 31.12 7.05 -1.69
C ASP A 46 31.24 6.25 -0.39
N THR A 47 30.68 5.05 -0.40
CA THR A 47 30.81 4.07 0.68
C THR A 47 31.01 2.68 0.08
N HIS A 48 31.51 1.74 0.87
CA HIS A 48 31.73 0.36 0.45
C HIS A 48 31.38 -0.57 1.60
N GLU A 49 30.12 -0.56 1.97
CA GLU A 49 29.59 -1.34 3.08
C GLU A 49 28.57 -2.37 2.59
N THR A 50 28.34 -3.38 3.41
CA THR A 50 27.21 -4.27 3.21
C THR A 50 25.95 -3.59 3.74
N ALA A 51 24.89 -3.60 2.94
CA ALA A 51 23.54 -3.29 3.40
C ALA A 51 22.59 -4.47 3.15
N TYR A 52 21.42 -4.39 3.78
CA TYR A 52 20.39 -5.41 3.72
C TYR A 52 19.04 -4.78 3.47
N ILE A 53 18.26 -5.42 2.60
CA ILE A 53 16.91 -4.96 2.25
C ILE A 53 15.95 -5.27 3.41
N THR A 54 15.19 -4.28 3.87
CA THR A 54 14.28 -4.41 5.02
C THR A 54 12.86 -4.81 4.61
N GLN A 55 12.48 -4.56 3.34
CA GLN A 55 11.20 -4.89 2.73
C GLN A 55 11.35 -5.02 1.21
N ASP A 56 10.50 -5.80 0.56
CA ASP A 56 10.53 -5.95 -0.91
C ASP A 56 10.50 -4.58 -1.59
N THR A 57 11.43 -4.36 -2.51
CA THR A 57 11.66 -3.06 -3.14
C THR A 57 12.17 -3.23 -4.58
N LYS A 58 12.36 -2.11 -5.28
CA LYS A 58 12.86 -2.07 -6.65
C LYS A 58 14.10 -1.20 -6.73
N GLY A 59 15.12 -1.69 -7.42
CA GLY A 59 16.28 -0.89 -7.82
C GLY A 59 15.97 -0.12 -9.09
N LYS A 60 16.15 1.19 -9.07
CA LYS A 60 15.87 2.11 -10.17
C LYS A 60 17.12 2.52 -10.94
N ASP A 61 16.91 3.05 -12.14
CA ASP A 61 17.96 3.61 -13.00
C ASP A 61 18.41 5.02 -12.59
N ILE A 62 17.55 5.79 -11.91
CA ILE A 62 17.84 7.12 -11.37
C ILE A 62 17.27 7.29 -9.95
N PRO A 63 17.85 8.17 -9.10
CA PRO A 63 17.39 8.45 -7.74
C PRO A 63 16.16 9.39 -7.70
N GLU A 64 15.16 9.08 -8.52
CA GLU A 64 13.89 9.81 -8.55
C GLU A 64 12.72 8.81 -8.49
N LYS A 65 11.61 9.24 -7.88
CA LYS A 65 10.37 8.43 -7.83
C LYS A 65 9.87 8.01 -9.22
N THR A 66 10.12 8.85 -10.23
CA THR A 66 9.78 8.61 -11.64
C THR A 66 10.80 7.74 -12.38
N GLY A 67 11.88 7.32 -11.73
CA GLY A 67 12.87 6.40 -12.30
C GLY A 67 12.27 5.04 -12.63
N MET A 68 12.77 4.43 -13.69
CA MET A 68 12.33 3.14 -14.18
C MET A 68 12.87 2.03 -13.29
N ASP A 69 12.00 1.10 -12.90
CA ASP A 69 12.40 -0.09 -12.17
C ASP A 69 13.25 -0.99 -13.07
N GLN A 70 14.43 -1.40 -12.57
CA GLN A 70 15.40 -2.21 -13.31
C GLN A 70 15.58 -3.60 -12.71
N ILE A 71 15.37 -3.74 -11.40
CA ILE A 71 15.57 -4.99 -10.66
C ILE A 71 14.60 -5.07 -9.49
N GLU A 72 14.23 -6.28 -9.12
CA GLU A 72 13.48 -6.57 -7.91
C GLU A 72 14.43 -7.05 -6.81
N LEU A 73 14.23 -6.55 -5.60
CA LEU A 73 15.03 -6.90 -4.43
C LEU A 73 14.07 -7.35 -3.34
N ASN A 74 14.31 -8.54 -2.80
CA ASN A 74 13.47 -9.13 -1.79
C ASN A 74 13.95 -8.71 -0.40
N GLN A 75 13.03 -8.70 0.55
CA GLN A 75 13.35 -8.55 1.96
C GLN A 75 14.45 -9.54 2.37
N PHE A 76 15.45 -9.02 3.09
CA PHE A 76 16.66 -9.69 3.56
C PHE A 76 17.75 -9.96 2.53
N ASP A 77 17.56 -9.54 1.27
CA ASP A 77 18.64 -9.57 0.29
C ASP A 77 19.83 -8.75 0.79
N LYS A 78 21.03 -9.29 0.60
CA LYS A 78 22.30 -8.63 0.91
C LYS A 78 22.79 -7.89 -0.35
N VAL A 79 23.13 -6.61 -0.20
CA VAL A 79 23.58 -5.76 -1.31
C VAL A 79 24.83 -4.97 -0.92
N ASP A 80 25.62 -4.56 -1.91
CA ASP A 80 26.77 -3.68 -1.69
C ASP A 80 26.29 -2.22 -1.75
N LEU A 81 26.36 -1.51 -0.63
CA LEU A 81 26.06 -0.08 -0.56
C LEU A 81 27.26 0.69 -1.08
N THR A 82 27.07 1.43 -2.18
CA THR A 82 28.16 2.13 -2.89
C THR A 82 28.08 3.65 -2.79
N GLY A 83 26.95 4.20 -2.33
CA GLY A 83 26.84 5.63 -2.09
C GLY A 83 25.62 6.02 -1.27
N THR A 84 25.78 6.99 -0.37
CA THR A 84 24.70 7.54 0.46
C THR A 84 24.56 9.03 0.25
N ASN A 85 23.40 9.57 0.62
CA ASN A 85 23.17 11.00 0.73
C ASN A 85 22.09 11.25 1.79
N GLN A 86 21.75 12.52 2.02
CA GLN A 86 20.71 12.93 2.97
C GLN A 86 19.28 12.90 2.38
N TYR A 87 19.10 12.28 1.22
CA TYR A 87 17.87 12.31 0.43
C TYR A 87 17.26 10.90 0.28
N ASP A 88 16.19 10.82 -0.50
CA ASP A 88 15.29 9.67 -0.56
C ASP A 88 15.92 8.36 -1.08
N TYR A 89 17.04 8.44 -1.81
CA TYR A 89 17.62 7.28 -2.50
C TYR A 89 19.10 7.14 -2.19
N TRP A 90 19.52 5.89 -1.95
CA TRP A 90 20.92 5.50 -1.87
C TRP A 90 21.31 4.61 -3.06
N LYS A 91 22.61 4.56 -3.32
CA LYS A 91 23.20 3.85 -4.45
C LYS A 91 23.75 2.51 -3.99
N ILE A 92 23.35 1.44 -4.68
CA ILE A 92 23.81 0.08 -4.43
C ILE A 92 24.42 -0.52 -5.68
N SER A 93 25.26 -1.54 -5.52
CA SER A 93 25.77 -2.39 -6.59
C SER A 93 25.25 -3.81 -6.43
N VAL A 94 24.68 -4.36 -7.50
CA VAL A 94 24.26 -5.77 -7.56
C VAL A 94 24.84 -6.35 -8.85
N ASN A 95 25.66 -7.40 -8.72
CA ASN A 95 26.36 -8.04 -9.84
C ASN A 95 27.18 -7.05 -10.70
N GLY A 96 27.75 -6.02 -10.06
CA GLY A 96 28.59 -5.00 -10.73
C GLY A 96 27.81 -3.93 -11.51
N LYS A 97 26.48 -3.89 -11.42
CA LYS A 97 25.65 -2.80 -11.96
C LYS A 97 25.09 -1.97 -10.81
N GLU A 98 25.11 -0.65 -10.98
CA GLU A 98 24.59 0.30 -10.00
C GLU A 98 23.09 0.51 -10.15
N TYR A 99 22.40 0.66 -9.01
CA TYR A 99 20.98 0.94 -8.90
C TYR A 99 20.71 1.91 -7.76
N TYR A 100 19.57 2.58 -7.82
CA TYR A 100 19.10 3.47 -6.76
C TYR A 100 17.91 2.84 -6.03
N VAL A 101 18.00 2.76 -4.71
CA VAL A 101 16.99 2.14 -3.84
C VAL A 101 16.58 3.15 -2.77
N ASP A 102 15.31 3.13 -2.40
CA ASP A 102 14.77 4.00 -1.35
C ASP A 102 15.54 3.77 -0.04
N GLN A 103 16.05 4.85 0.56
CA GLN A 103 16.85 4.80 1.79
C GLN A 103 16.10 4.08 2.92
N GLU A 104 14.77 4.20 3.01
CA GLU A 104 13.98 3.57 4.08
C GLU A 104 13.83 2.05 3.89
N SER A 105 14.13 1.54 2.69
CA SER A 105 13.99 0.11 2.35
C SER A 105 15.25 -0.72 2.58
N LEU A 106 16.30 -0.15 3.19
CA LEU A 106 17.54 -0.85 3.48
C LEU A 106 18.16 -0.40 4.82
N THR A 107 19.05 -1.22 5.37
CA THR A 107 19.80 -0.92 6.60
C THR A 107 21.20 -1.52 6.54
N THR A 108 22.16 -0.91 7.22
CA THR A 108 23.50 -1.49 7.47
C THR A 108 23.56 -2.21 8.82
N ASP A 109 22.51 -2.12 9.65
CA ASP A 109 22.43 -2.80 10.96
C ASP A 109 22.02 -4.27 10.78
N GLN A 110 22.99 -5.18 10.93
CA GLN A 110 22.75 -6.61 10.86
C GLN A 110 21.85 -7.13 12.01
N ASP A 111 21.94 -6.55 13.21
CA ASP A 111 21.10 -6.97 14.35
C ASP A 111 19.62 -6.61 14.11
N MET A 112 19.34 -5.53 13.38
CA MET A 112 17.99 -5.22 12.93
C MET A 112 17.46 -6.31 11.99
N ILE A 113 18.26 -6.79 11.05
CA ILE A 113 17.86 -7.84 10.11
C ILE A 113 17.63 -9.16 10.82
N ASP A 114 18.50 -9.55 11.75
CA ASP A 114 18.33 -10.78 12.53
C ASP A 114 17.05 -10.73 13.37
N ARG A 115 16.71 -9.58 13.95
CA ARG A 115 15.43 -9.37 14.65
C ARG A 115 14.23 -9.45 13.69
N LEU A 116 14.32 -8.90 12.49
CA LEU A 116 13.24 -8.98 11.50
C LEU A 116 13.03 -10.42 11.01
N LYS A 117 14.11 -11.17 10.76
CA LYS A 117 14.05 -12.59 10.41
C LYS A 117 13.41 -13.41 11.51
N GLN A 118 13.82 -13.22 12.77
CA GLN A 118 13.22 -13.91 13.92
C GLN A 118 11.73 -13.61 14.06
N LYS A 119 11.32 -12.34 13.89
CA LYS A 119 9.89 -11.97 13.91
C LYS A 119 9.10 -12.64 12.79
N LYS A 120 9.65 -12.68 11.57
CA LYS A 120 9.02 -13.34 10.42
C LYS A 120 8.88 -14.84 10.67
N GLU A 121 9.94 -15.50 11.12
CA GLU A 121 9.88 -16.92 11.50
C GLU A 121 8.90 -17.19 12.65
N GLU A 122 8.79 -16.30 13.63
CA GLU A 122 7.82 -16.45 14.72
C GLU A 122 6.38 -16.29 14.23
N GLN A 123 6.13 -15.37 13.28
CA GLN A 123 4.83 -15.24 12.62
C GLN A 123 4.50 -16.50 11.81
N GLU A 124 5.41 -16.96 10.96
CA GLU A 124 5.25 -18.20 10.18
C GLU A 124 5.03 -19.41 11.10
N LYS A 125 5.79 -19.54 12.21
CA LYS A 125 5.57 -20.60 13.21
C LYS A 125 4.23 -20.46 13.93
N LYS A 126 3.73 -19.25 14.18
CA LYS A 126 2.39 -19.03 14.76
C LYS A 126 1.27 -19.37 13.78
N GLU A 127 1.52 -19.24 12.48
CA GLU A 127 0.64 -19.67 11.40
C GLU A 127 0.68 -21.20 11.24
N GLU A 128 1.85 -21.83 11.27
CA GLU A 128 2.03 -23.28 11.21
C GLU A 128 1.49 -23.98 12.48
N ALA A 129 1.71 -23.43 13.67
CA ALA A 129 1.17 -23.96 14.92
C ALA A 129 -0.37 -23.82 15.02
N SER A 130 -0.97 -22.93 14.21
CA SER A 130 -2.42 -22.89 13.99
C SER A 130 -2.92 -23.86 12.90
N SER A 131 -2.06 -24.68 12.30
CA SER A 131 -2.50 -25.69 11.31
C SER A 131 -3.24 -26.83 12.01
N TRP A 132 -4.54 -26.60 12.22
CA TRP A 132 -5.47 -27.63 12.63
C TRP A 132 -5.39 -28.85 11.70
N ASN A 133 -5.12 -30.03 12.27
CA ASN A 133 -4.94 -31.29 11.52
C ASN A 133 -6.18 -32.21 11.58
N GLY A 134 -7.26 -31.74 12.21
CA GLY A 134 -8.53 -32.47 12.29
C GLY A 134 -9.46 -32.20 11.11
N PRO A 135 -10.70 -32.70 11.15
CA PRO A 135 -11.69 -32.44 10.12
C PRO A 135 -11.95 -30.94 9.96
N ILE A 136 -12.17 -30.51 8.72
CA ILE A 136 -12.43 -29.10 8.38
C ILE A 136 -13.93 -28.90 8.17
N LEU A 137 -14.48 -27.81 8.71
CA LEU A 137 -15.89 -27.47 8.51
C LEU A 137 -16.19 -27.28 7.02
N SER A 138 -17.28 -27.89 6.56
CA SER A 138 -17.74 -27.78 5.17
C SER A 138 -19.26 -27.73 5.09
N ALA A 139 -19.79 -27.26 3.94
CA ALA A 139 -21.22 -27.15 3.67
C ALA A 139 -21.98 -28.45 3.91
N SER A 140 -21.43 -29.57 3.44
CA SER A 140 -22.05 -30.89 3.55
C SER A 140 -21.98 -31.47 4.96
N ALA A 141 -20.95 -31.11 5.75
CA ALA A 141 -20.80 -31.61 7.12
C ALA A 141 -21.78 -30.97 8.10
N GLY A 142 -22.19 -29.71 7.89
CA GLY A 142 -23.13 -29.03 8.80
C GLY A 142 -22.47 -28.50 10.09
N VAL A 143 -21.57 -29.29 10.65
CA VAL A 143 -20.95 -29.10 11.96
C VAL A 143 -19.55 -29.70 11.97
N ASN A 144 -18.66 -29.13 12.78
CA ASN A 144 -17.34 -29.68 13.05
C ASN A 144 -16.98 -29.55 14.54
N GLN A 145 -16.01 -30.35 15.00
CA GLN A 145 -15.34 -30.13 16.28
C GLN A 145 -13.96 -29.57 15.99
N GLY A 146 -13.86 -28.25 15.95
CA GLY A 146 -12.63 -27.54 15.66
C GLY A 146 -11.77 -27.29 16.90
N PRO A 147 -10.62 -26.63 16.73
CA PRO A 147 -9.63 -26.43 17.79
C PRO A 147 -10.17 -25.61 18.97
N SER A 148 -11.13 -24.72 18.72
CA SER A 148 -11.72 -23.84 19.75
C SER A 148 -13.10 -24.28 20.25
N GLY A 149 -13.55 -25.48 19.88
CA GLY A 149 -14.84 -26.05 20.24
C GLY A 149 -15.70 -26.43 19.03
N LYS A 150 -17.00 -26.60 19.28
CA LYS A 150 -17.97 -26.90 18.22
C LYS A 150 -18.04 -25.73 17.23
N GLU A 151 -18.00 -26.05 15.95
CA GLU A 151 -18.13 -25.09 14.85
C GLU A 151 -19.36 -25.41 14.02
N THR A 152 -20.12 -24.37 13.69
CA THR A 152 -21.18 -24.39 12.69
C THR A 152 -20.94 -23.26 11.69
N TYR A 153 -21.82 -23.07 10.72
CA TYR A 153 -21.73 -21.98 9.76
C TYR A 153 -23.05 -21.24 9.59
N TYR A 154 -22.94 -20.01 9.09
CA TYR A 154 -24.07 -19.21 8.67
C TYR A 154 -23.72 -18.35 7.46
N ASN A 155 -24.75 -18.11 6.65
CA ASN A 155 -24.64 -17.27 5.46
C ASN A 155 -25.57 -16.06 5.57
N LEU A 156 -25.10 -15.03 6.28
CA LEU A 156 -25.79 -13.75 6.37
C LEU A 156 -25.05 -12.63 5.62
N PRO A 157 -25.75 -11.58 5.17
CA PRO A 157 -25.12 -10.36 4.68
C PRO A 157 -24.25 -9.70 5.77
N MET A 158 -23.00 -9.37 5.44
CA MET A 158 -22.00 -8.91 6.41
C MET A 158 -21.93 -7.40 6.60
N GLU A 159 -22.73 -6.62 5.88
CA GLU A 159 -22.67 -5.16 5.91
C GLU A 159 -22.84 -4.60 7.33
N GLY A 160 -23.81 -5.13 8.08
CA GLY A 160 -24.04 -4.73 9.47
C GLY A 160 -22.90 -5.13 10.40
N VAL A 161 -22.42 -6.36 10.28
CA VAL A 161 -21.33 -6.90 11.10
C VAL A 161 -20.04 -6.11 10.85
N VAL A 162 -19.68 -5.88 9.58
CA VAL A 162 -18.52 -5.09 9.18
C VAL A 162 -18.66 -3.66 9.68
N SER A 163 -19.83 -3.03 9.55
CA SER A 163 -20.06 -1.67 10.07
C SER A 163 -19.82 -1.57 11.58
N ILE A 164 -20.21 -2.58 12.36
CA ILE A 164 -19.94 -2.63 13.80
C ILE A 164 -18.43 -2.70 14.04
N MET A 165 -17.72 -3.58 13.34
CA MET A 165 -16.26 -3.70 13.46
C MET A 165 -15.55 -2.39 13.07
N ARG A 166 -16.03 -1.66 12.04
CA ARG A 166 -15.53 -0.32 11.68
C ARG A 166 -15.71 0.69 12.81
N SER A 167 -16.88 0.69 13.45
CA SER A 167 -17.15 1.59 14.59
C SER A 167 -16.22 1.34 15.79
N MET A 168 -15.64 0.13 15.86
CA MET A 168 -14.66 -0.28 16.86
C MET A 168 -13.20 -0.03 16.42
N GLY A 169 -12.98 0.55 15.25
CA GLY A 169 -11.66 0.93 14.74
C GLY A 169 -10.98 -0.10 13.83
N ASN A 170 -11.64 -1.20 13.47
CA ASN A 170 -11.08 -2.16 12.51
C ASN A 170 -11.16 -1.59 11.08
N ASN A 171 -10.05 -1.58 10.34
CA ASN A 171 -10.00 -1.08 8.96
C ASN A 171 -9.67 -2.16 7.92
N ASP A 172 -9.61 -3.43 8.33
CA ASP A 172 -9.17 -4.53 7.47
C ASP A 172 -10.20 -4.82 6.37
N PRO A 173 -9.80 -5.16 5.14
CA PRO A 173 -10.73 -5.38 4.04
C PRO A 173 -11.68 -6.56 4.31
N TYR A 174 -12.94 -6.42 3.92
CA TYR A 174 -13.87 -7.56 3.83
C TYR A 174 -13.75 -8.21 2.46
N TRP A 175 -13.61 -9.53 2.41
CA TRP A 175 -13.53 -10.31 1.18
C TRP A 175 -13.98 -11.76 1.41
N ILE A 176 -14.08 -12.55 0.35
CA ILE A 176 -14.49 -13.97 0.40
C ILE A 176 -13.32 -14.81 -0.10
N ARG A 177 -12.88 -15.78 0.70
CA ARG A 177 -11.83 -16.75 0.34
C ARG A 177 -12.38 -17.80 -0.62
N GLU A 178 -11.50 -18.45 -1.37
CA GLU A 178 -11.85 -19.45 -2.39
C GLU A 178 -12.73 -20.61 -1.90
N ASP A 179 -12.65 -20.96 -0.61
CA ASP A 179 -13.46 -21.98 0.06
C ASP A 179 -14.81 -21.46 0.58
N GLY A 180 -15.13 -20.20 0.31
CA GLY A 180 -16.37 -19.53 0.71
C GLY A 180 -16.36 -18.96 2.13
N ALA A 181 -15.23 -19.01 2.85
CA ALA A 181 -15.13 -18.33 4.14
C ALA A 181 -15.18 -16.80 3.94
N LYS A 182 -15.99 -16.12 4.75
CA LYS A 182 -16.06 -14.65 4.76
C LYS A 182 -14.95 -14.12 5.67
N MET A 183 -14.14 -13.22 5.13
CA MET A 183 -12.89 -12.77 5.70
C MET A 183 -12.97 -11.30 6.12
N LEU A 184 -12.27 -10.96 7.20
CA LEU A 184 -11.99 -9.58 7.61
C LEU A 184 -10.47 -9.47 7.84
N GLY A 185 -9.78 -8.86 6.88
CA GLY A 185 -8.32 -8.98 6.76
C GLY A 185 -7.92 -10.43 6.51
N ASP A 186 -6.93 -10.91 7.24
CA ASP A 186 -6.44 -12.29 7.12
C ASP A 186 -7.22 -13.29 7.99
N TYR A 187 -8.27 -12.84 8.68
CA TYR A 187 -9.02 -13.63 9.64
C TYR A 187 -10.40 -14.05 9.11
N VAL A 188 -10.78 -15.29 9.38
CA VAL A 188 -12.14 -15.79 9.14
C VAL A 188 -13.11 -15.09 10.09
N MET A 189 -14.20 -14.53 9.58
CA MET A 189 -15.20 -13.89 10.44
C MET A 189 -16.00 -14.95 11.19
N VAL A 190 -16.07 -14.82 12.53
CA VAL A 190 -16.84 -15.74 13.38
C VAL A 190 -17.79 -15.01 14.31
N ALA A 191 -18.91 -15.67 14.63
CA ALA A 191 -19.78 -15.30 15.73
C ALA A 191 -19.44 -16.14 16.96
N ALA A 192 -19.46 -15.53 18.14
CA ALA A 192 -19.18 -16.19 19.42
C ALA A 192 -20.02 -15.61 20.57
N HIS A 193 -19.96 -16.24 21.74
CA HIS A 193 -20.52 -15.65 22.96
C HIS A 193 -19.65 -14.47 23.43
N LEU A 194 -20.16 -13.24 23.33
CA LEU A 194 -19.36 -12.03 23.53
C LEU A 194 -18.84 -11.82 24.96
N ASN A 195 -19.52 -12.34 25.99
CA ASN A 195 -18.99 -12.28 27.36
C ASN A 195 -17.78 -13.21 27.59
N ILE A 196 -17.55 -14.19 26.70
CA ILE A 196 -16.40 -15.11 26.78
C ILE A 196 -15.33 -14.70 25.77
N ARG A 197 -15.75 -14.39 24.55
CA ARG A 197 -14.89 -13.95 23.44
C ARG A 197 -15.45 -12.64 22.88
N PRO A 198 -15.06 -11.48 23.42
CA PRO A 198 -15.50 -10.18 22.92
C PRO A 198 -15.12 -9.97 21.44
N ARG A 199 -15.77 -8.99 20.79
CA ARG A 199 -15.44 -8.64 19.40
C ARG A 199 -13.96 -8.25 19.27
N GLY A 200 -13.31 -8.70 18.20
CA GLY A 200 -11.88 -8.56 17.95
C GLY A 200 -11.02 -9.67 18.56
N THR A 201 -11.59 -10.59 19.35
CA THR A 201 -10.84 -11.74 19.87
C THR A 201 -10.41 -12.64 18.70
N ILE A 202 -9.14 -13.00 18.65
CA ILE A 202 -8.61 -13.99 17.71
C ILE A 202 -8.78 -15.39 18.30
N VAL A 203 -9.35 -16.30 17.52
CA VAL A 203 -9.61 -17.70 17.90
C VAL A 203 -9.15 -18.64 16.82
N GLU A 204 -8.75 -19.85 17.19
CA GLU A 204 -8.42 -20.88 16.22
C GLU A 204 -9.71 -21.51 15.69
N THR A 205 -9.82 -21.73 14.38
CA THR A 205 -10.94 -22.47 13.78
C THR A 205 -10.42 -23.56 12.85
N SER A 206 -11.25 -24.52 12.48
CA SER A 206 -10.85 -25.52 11.48
C SER A 206 -10.62 -24.94 10.08
N LEU A 207 -11.05 -23.69 9.84
CA LEU A 207 -10.83 -22.94 8.60
C LEU A 207 -9.68 -21.93 8.71
N GLY A 208 -8.88 -21.97 9.78
CA GLY A 208 -7.79 -21.05 10.08
C GLY A 208 -8.12 -20.06 11.21
N LYS A 209 -7.27 -19.04 11.42
CA LYS A 209 -7.51 -18.04 12.48
C LYS A 209 -8.79 -17.25 12.19
N GLY A 210 -9.67 -17.21 13.17
CA GLY A 210 -10.90 -16.46 13.14
C GLY A 210 -10.85 -15.19 14.00
N ILE A 211 -11.58 -14.17 13.60
CA ILE A 211 -11.82 -12.95 14.38
C ILE A 211 -13.29 -12.90 14.78
N VAL A 212 -13.56 -12.71 16.08
CA VAL A 212 -14.93 -12.57 16.57
C VAL A 212 -15.49 -11.24 16.12
N CYS A 213 -16.50 -11.27 15.26
CA CYS A 213 -17.17 -10.08 14.74
C CYS A 213 -18.61 -9.97 15.23
N ASP A 214 -19.25 -11.10 15.52
CA ASP A 214 -20.68 -11.14 15.79
C ASP A 214 -21.06 -12.11 16.93
N THR A 215 -22.35 -12.23 17.19
CA THR A 215 -22.95 -13.17 18.13
C THR A 215 -24.27 -13.68 17.60
N GLY A 216 -24.73 -14.82 18.10
CA GLY A 216 -25.98 -15.43 17.67
C GLY A 216 -26.73 -16.08 18.83
N GLY A 217 -27.98 -16.48 18.57
CA GLY A 217 -28.83 -17.14 19.57
C GLY A 217 -28.24 -18.46 20.09
N PHE A 218 -27.32 -19.10 19.36
CA PHE A 218 -26.62 -20.31 19.82
C PHE A 218 -25.87 -20.07 21.13
N ALA A 219 -25.43 -18.84 21.40
CA ALA A 219 -24.58 -18.52 22.54
C ALA A 219 -25.27 -18.84 23.88
N SER A 220 -26.61 -18.74 23.96
CA SER A 220 -27.33 -19.11 25.19
C SER A 220 -27.38 -20.61 25.44
N GLY A 221 -27.28 -21.43 24.39
CA GLY A 221 -27.35 -22.90 24.47
C GLY A 221 -25.98 -23.59 24.46
N ASN A 222 -24.99 -23.01 23.79
CA ASN A 222 -23.62 -23.50 23.76
C ASN A 222 -22.65 -22.31 23.70
N PRO A 223 -22.20 -21.79 24.85
CA PRO A 223 -21.44 -20.54 24.92
C PRO A 223 -20.01 -20.65 24.37
N THR A 224 -19.48 -21.86 24.17
CA THR A 224 -18.16 -22.08 23.55
C THR A 224 -18.22 -22.38 22.06
N GLN A 225 -19.42 -22.56 21.49
CA GLN A 225 -19.61 -22.76 20.05
C GLN A 225 -19.13 -21.53 19.26
N LEU A 226 -18.56 -21.78 18.10
CA LEU A 226 -18.32 -20.78 17.07
C LEU A 226 -19.28 -21.01 15.91
N ASP A 227 -19.82 -19.94 15.37
CA ASP A 227 -20.54 -19.97 14.10
C ASP A 227 -19.70 -19.21 13.08
N ILE A 228 -19.30 -19.87 12.00
CA ILE A 228 -18.37 -19.33 11.02
C ILE A 228 -19.15 -18.68 9.88
N ALA A 229 -18.79 -17.45 9.51
CA ALA A 229 -19.43 -16.76 8.41
C ALA A 229 -18.94 -17.32 7.07
N THR A 230 -19.85 -17.84 6.25
CA THR A 230 -19.53 -18.45 4.96
C THR A 230 -20.50 -17.99 3.86
N THR A 231 -20.23 -18.38 2.60
CA THR A 231 -21.10 -18.10 1.45
C THR A 231 -21.99 -19.26 1.02
N TRP A 232 -21.89 -20.41 1.69
CA TRP A 232 -22.62 -21.63 1.40
C TRP A 232 -23.66 -21.95 2.47
#